data_AF-A0A534Q0Q1-F1
#
_entry.id   AF-A0A534Q0Q1-F1
#
_cell.length_a   1.000
_cell.length_b   1.000
_cell.length_c   1.000
_cell.angle_alpha   90.00
_cell.angle_beta   90.00
_cell.angle_gamma   90.00
#
_symmetry.space_group_name_H-M   'P 1'
#
loop_
_entity.id
_entity.type
_entity.pdbx_description
1 polymer ?
#
loop_
_entity_poly.entity_id
_entity_poly.type
_entity_poly.pdbx_seq_one_letter_code
_entity_poly.pdbx_strand_id
1 'polypeptide(L)'
;MEACFDCSGEPSTCTPQPPATPCNDGDPCTLNDACNGSGTCVGTPVACAPCTICDGAGGCLEAPRLDCLASLEPSKSKLQITDKIPDTKDALRWQWRAGMSPTSAQLGNPLASSSVATCLYDESTPTPTLLFRALVPPGGTCGTKPCWKSVGQGGTTTRAAPTASSTSRFARARTARRRWT
;
A
#
# COMPACT_ATOMS: atom_id res chain seq x y z
N MET A 1 -32.43 -6.65 1.74
CA MET A 1 -33.26 -6.30 0.56
C MET A 1 -32.34 -6.46 -0.63
N GLU A 2 -32.69 -7.31 -1.58
CA GLU A 2 -31.87 -7.59 -2.77
C GLU A 2 -31.93 -6.37 -3.71
N ALA A 3 -31.15 -5.33 -3.40
CA ALA A 3 -31.21 -4.04 -4.08
C ALA A 3 -30.90 -4.10 -5.59
N CYS A 4 -30.42 -5.24 -6.11
CA CYS A 4 -30.11 -5.47 -7.51
C CYS A 4 -30.98 -6.52 -8.19
N PHE A 5 -32.11 -6.89 -7.59
CA PHE A 5 -33.13 -7.75 -8.21
C PHE A 5 -34.48 -7.04 -8.21
N ASP A 6 -35.18 -7.15 -9.33
CA ASP A 6 -36.60 -6.84 -9.42
C ASP A 6 -37.38 -8.15 -9.34
N CYS A 7 -38.21 -8.30 -8.30
CA CYS A 7 -38.96 -9.52 -8.02
C CYS A 7 -40.46 -9.22 -8.05
N SER A 8 -41.20 -9.97 -8.87
CA SER A 8 -42.66 -9.84 -8.98
C SER A 8 -43.36 -11.19 -9.15
N GLY A 9 -44.66 -11.25 -8.78
CA GLY A 9 -45.53 -12.43 -8.92
C GLY A 9 -45.66 -13.29 -7.65
N GLU A 10 -46.54 -14.30 -7.73
CA GLU A 10 -46.73 -15.36 -6.72
C GLU A 10 -46.85 -16.74 -7.44
N PRO A 11 -45.83 -17.63 -7.35
CA PRO A 11 -44.55 -17.41 -6.67
C PRO A 11 -43.73 -16.32 -7.35
N SER A 12 -42.87 -15.65 -6.58
CA SER A 12 -42.04 -14.56 -7.09
C SER A 12 -41.02 -15.05 -8.11
N THR A 13 -40.88 -14.28 -9.20
CA THR A 13 -39.81 -14.42 -10.19
C THR A 13 -38.92 -13.19 -10.11
N CYS A 14 -37.61 -13.38 -10.02
CA CYS A 14 -36.64 -12.31 -9.84
C CYS A 14 -35.72 -12.19 -11.05
N THR A 15 -35.52 -10.97 -11.53
CA THR A 15 -34.58 -10.65 -12.61
C THR A 15 -33.53 -9.65 -12.13
N PRO A 16 -32.24 -9.82 -12.49
CA PRO A 16 -31.21 -8.84 -12.18
C PRO A 16 -31.58 -7.46 -12.74
N GLN A 17 -31.38 -6.42 -11.94
CA GLN A 17 -31.49 -5.05 -12.42
C GLN A 17 -30.38 -4.71 -13.42
N PRO A 18 -30.60 -3.73 -14.32
CA PRO A 18 -29.59 -3.28 -15.27
C PRO A 18 -28.28 -2.87 -14.60
N PRO A 19 -27.13 -3.01 -15.27
CA PRO A 19 -25.87 -2.51 -14.76
C PRO A 19 -25.93 -0.99 -14.55
N ALA A 20 -25.16 -0.49 -13.59
CA ALA A 20 -25.15 0.91 -13.17
C ALA A 20 -26.43 1.41 -12.47
N THR A 21 -27.41 0.54 -12.18
CA THR A 21 -28.55 0.92 -11.33
C THR A 21 -28.05 1.24 -9.92
N PRO A 22 -28.36 2.42 -9.34
CA PRO A 22 -27.91 2.78 -8.00
C PRO A 22 -28.38 1.78 -6.95
N CYS A 23 -27.46 1.33 -6.10
CA CYS A 23 -27.75 0.45 -4.98
C CYS A 23 -26.85 0.83 -3.79
N ASN A 24 -26.80 0.01 -2.75
CA ASN A 24 -25.85 0.15 -1.65
C ASN A 24 -25.35 -1.25 -1.29
N ASP A 25 -24.03 -1.47 -1.37
CA ASP A 25 -23.43 -2.78 -1.09
C ASP A 25 -23.17 -3.00 0.41
N GLY A 26 -23.41 -1.96 1.21
CA GLY A 26 -23.25 -1.94 2.66
C GLY A 26 -21.81 -1.72 3.12
N ASP A 27 -20.85 -1.55 2.19
CA ASP A 27 -19.44 -1.32 2.50
C ASP A 27 -19.14 0.19 2.54
N PRO A 28 -18.85 0.78 3.71
CA PRO A 28 -18.45 2.19 3.78
C PRO A 28 -17.13 2.50 3.04
N CYS A 29 -16.34 1.47 2.71
CA CYS A 29 -15.10 1.57 1.96
C CYS A 29 -15.28 1.53 0.44
N THR A 30 -16.52 1.57 -0.06
CA THR A 30 -16.84 1.74 -1.46
C THR A 30 -17.65 3.02 -1.69
N LEU A 31 -17.55 3.57 -2.90
CA LEU A 31 -18.27 4.75 -3.36
C LEU A 31 -18.96 4.44 -4.69
N ASN A 32 -20.07 5.13 -4.94
CA ASN A 32 -20.85 5.00 -6.17
C ASN A 32 -21.33 3.57 -6.42
N ASP A 33 -21.91 2.94 -5.39
CA ASP A 33 -22.42 1.59 -5.45
C ASP A 33 -23.49 1.44 -6.54
N ALA A 34 -23.29 0.46 -7.39
CA ALA A 34 -24.21 0.19 -8.47
C ALA A 34 -24.29 -1.30 -8.80
N CYS A 35 -25.42 -1.73 -9.35
CA CYS A 35 -25.60 -3.11 -9.76
C CYS A 35 -24.66 -3.44 -10.92
N ASN A 36 -24.07 -4.63 -10.88
CA ASN A 36 -23.20 -5.13 -11.95
C ASN A 36 -23.96 -5.80 -13.12
N GLY A 37 -25.29 -5.79 -13.10
CA GLY A 37 -26.14 -6.47 -14.08
C GLY A 37 -26.31 -7.98 -13.85
N SER A 38 -25.63 -8.55 -12.87
CA SER A 38 -25.72 -9.97 -12.45
C SER A 38 -26.34 -10.12 -11.06
N GLY A 39 -26.97 -9.06 -10.55
CA GLY A 39 -27.66 -9.07 -9.26
C GLY A 39 -26.77 -8.77 -8.05
N THR A 40 -25.51 -8.37 -8.26
CA THR A 40 -24.62 -7.93 -7.18
C THR A 40 -24.51 -6.42 -7.17
N CYS A 41 -24.69 -5.82 -6.00
CA CYS A 41 -24.33 -4.43 -5.76
C CYS A 41 -22.84 -4.36 -5.50
N VAL A 42 -22.11 -3.52 -6.24
CA VAL A 42 -20.68 -3.31 -6.08
C VAL A 42 -20.36 -1.83 -6.19
N GLY A 43 -19.52 -1.31 -5.31
CA GLY A 43 -18.99 0.04 -5.44
C GLY A 43 -17.53 0.10 -5.88
N THR A 44 -17.05 1.34 -6.02
CA THR A 44 -15.65 1.66 -6.33
C THR A 44 -14.88 1.84 -5.02
N PRO A 45 -13.78 1.11 -4.77
CA PRO A 45 -13.04 1.25 -3.52
C PRO A 45 -12.59 2.69 -3.24
N VAL A 46 -12.72 3.12 -1.97
CA VAL A 46 -12.22 4.41 -1.49
C VAL A 46 -10.71 4.51 -1.72
N ALA A 47 -10.28 5.58 -2.39
CA ALA A 47 -8.88 5.83 -2.68
C ALA A 47 -8.17 6.46 -1.46
N CYS A 48 -7.58 5.62 -0.61
CA CYS A 48 -6.74 6.07 0.48
C CYS A 48 -5.32 6.47 0.02
N ALA A 49 -4.68 7.38 0.76
CA ALA A 49 -3.31 7.78 0.50
C ALA A 49 -2.34 6.59 0.62
N PRO A 50 -1.14 6.64 0.00
CA PRO A 50 -0.15 5.60 0.20
C PRO A 50 0.16 5.39 1.69
N CYS A 51 0.35 4.13 2.08
CA CYS A 51 0.52 3.69 3.45
C CYS A 51 -0.71 3.85 4.36
N THR A 52 -1.90 3.96 3.77
CA THR A 52 -3.16 3.92 4.52
C THR A 52 -4.13 2.97 3.82
N ILE A 53 -5.06 2.40 4.60
CA ILE A 53 -6.16 1.55 4.13
C ILE A 53 -7.48 2.11 4.64
N CYS A 54 -8.59 1.70 4.05
CA CYS A 54 -9.89 2.06 4.57
C CYS A 54 -10.16 1.38 5.91
N ASP A 55 -10.80 2.08 6.85
CA ASP A 55 -11.06 1.65 8.23
C ASP A 55 -12.36 0.86 8.44
N GLY A 56 -13.07 0.55 7.36
CA GLY A 56 -14.40 -0.07 7.42
C GLY A 56 -15.53 0.92 7.72
N ALA A 57 -15.23 2.19 7.95
CA ALA A 57 -16.18 3.28 8.16
C ALA A 57 -16.06 4.39 7.09
N GLY A 58 -15.32 4.13 6.01
CA GLY A 58 -15.06 5.09 4.93
C GLY A 58 -13.93 6.10 5.23
N GLY A 59 -13.31 5.99 6.40
CA GLY A 59 -12.11 6.73 6.76
C GLY A 59 -10.85 6.00 6.28
N CYS A 60 -9.71 6.69 6.31
CA CYS A 60 -8.40 6.10 6.02
C CYS A 60 -7.55 6.07 7.29
N LEU A 61 -6.98 4.90 7.59
CA LEU A 61 -6.06 4.72 8.72
C LEU A 61 -4.70 4.20 8.27
N GLU A 62 -3.68 4.43 9.07
CA GLU A 62 -2.33 3.91 8.82
C GLU A 62 -2.25 2.41 9.11
N ALA A 63 -2.11 1.61 8.07
CA ALA A 63 -1.86 0.18 8.22
C ALA A 63 -1.21 -0.40 6.95
N PRO A 64 -0.48 -1.53 7.08
CA PRO A 64 -0.04 -2.32 5.94
C PRO A 64 -1.23 -2.68 5.06
N ARG A 65 -1.01 -2.72 3.74
CA ARG A 65 -2.05 -3.22 2.83
C ARG A 65 -2.30 -4.70 3.08
N LEU A 66 -3.56 -5.11 3.02
CA LEU A 66 -3.99 -6.49 3.26
C LEU A 66 -3.63 -7.43 2.10
N ASP A 67 -3.38 -6.88 0.90
CA ASP A 67 -3.02 -7.61 -0.32
C ASP A 67 -1.50 -7.65 -0.59
N CYS A 68 -0.68 -7.30 0.41
CA CYS A 68 0.77 -7.34 0.28
C CYS A 68 1.30 -8.76 0.06
N LEU A 69 2.22 -8.92 -0.89
CA LEU A 69 3.05 -10.12 -0.97
C LEU A 69 3.90 -10.21 0.30
N ALA A 70 3.90 -11.38 0.94
CA ALA A 70 4.73 -11.67 2.09
C ALA A 70 6.00 -12.44 1.69
N SER A 71 7.09 -12.22 2.43
CA SER A 71 8.31 -13.01 2.27
C SER A 71 8.00 -14.43 2.72
N LEU A 72 8.24 -15.43 1.87
CA LEU A 72 8.00 -16.83 2.25
C LEU A 72 9.00 -17.30 3.31
N GLU A 73 10.22 -16.73 3.30
CA GLU A 73 11.23 -16.94 4.34
C GLU A 73 11.72 -15.60 4.90
N PRO A 74 10.96 -14.94 5.80
CA PRO A 74 11.30 -13.61 6.33
C PRO A 74 12.69 -13.53 6.96
N SER A 75 13.16 -14.64 7.56
CA SER A 75 14.49 -14.75 8.17
C SER A 75 15.65 -14.64 7.18
N LYS A 76 15.42 -14.83 5.88
CA LYS A 76 16.43 -14.66 4.83
C LYS A 76 16.45 -13.23 4.27
N SER A 77 15.40 -12.45 4.52
CA SER A 77 15.35 -11.03 4.14
C SER A 77 16.16 -10.19 5.12
N LYS A 78 16.78 -9.10 4.63
CA LYS A 78 17.61 -8.21 5.45
C LYS A 78 17.13 -6.77 5.29
N LEU A 79 16.65 -6.18 6.37
CA LEU A 79 16.46 -4.74 6.49
C LEU A 79 17.66 -4.14 7.25
N GLN A 80 18.31 -3.15 6.65
CA GLN A 80 19.47 -2.48 7.24
C GLN A 80 19.29 -0.96 7.15
N ILE A 81 19.30 -0.30 8.31
CA ILE A 81 19.31 1.16 8.42
C ILE A 81 20.73 1.58 8.77
N THR A 82 21.27 2.54 8.03
CA THR A 82 22.58 3.12 8.25
C THR A 82 22.41 4.62 8.48
N ASP A 83 22.79 5.05 9.68
CA ASP A 83 22.80 6.45 10.10
C ASP A 83 24.23 7.00 9.98
N LYS A 84 24.42 8.09 9.26
CA LYS A 84 25.73 8.69 8.94
C LYS A 84 25.65 10.20 8.90
N ILE A 85 26.66 10.85 9.48
CA ILE A 85 26.89 12.29 9.29
C ILE A 85 27.55 12.56 7.91
N PRO A 86 27.09 13.56 7.15
CA PRO A 86 25.85 14.34 7.34
C PRO A 86 24.59 13.55 6.94
N ASP A 87 23.43 13.86 7.52
CA ASP A 87 22.13 13.16 7.37
C ASP A 87 21.75 12.80 5.92
N THR A 88 22.22 13.59 4.95
CA THR A 88 22.14 13.26 3.50
C THR A 88 22.80 11.92 3.10
N LYS A 89 23.55 11.27 4.00
CA LYS A 89 24.23 9.99 3.81
C LYS A 89 23.52 8.82 4.50
N ASP A 90 22.38 9.08 5.14
CA ASP A 90 21.55 8.03 5.70
C ASP A 90 21.03 7.12 4.59
N ALA A 91 20.92 5.83 4.91
CA ALA A 91 20.48 4.83 3.96
C ALA A 91 19.63 3.76 4.62
N LEU A 92 18.43 3.56 4.08
CA LEU A 92 17.64 2.35 4.29
C LEU A 92 17.92 1.41 3.13
N ARG A 93 18.35 0.19 3.44
CA ARG A 93 18.53 -0.89 2.47
C ARG A 93 17.68 -2.07 2.85
N TRP A 94 16.91 -2.54 1.89
CA TRP A 94 16.09 -3.72 2.05
C TRP A 94 16.46 -4.75 0.98
N GLN A 95 16.87 -5.93 1.44
CA GLN A 95 17.11 -7.08 0.59
C GLN A 95 16.00 -8.09 0.88
N TRP A 96 15.04 -8.18 -0.01
CA TRP A 96 14.03 -9.21 0.01
C TRP A 96 14.60 -10.50 -0.58
N ARG A 97 14.63 -11.59 0.20
CA ARG A 97 15.08 -12.90 -0.27
C ARG A 97 13.98 -13.93 -0.05
N ALA A 98 13.92 -14.90 -0.96
CA ALA A 98 13.04 -16.07 -0.87
C ALA A 98 11.57 -15.70 -0.53
N GLY A 99 10.88 -15.20 -1.55
CA GLY A 99 9.45 -14.95 -1.55
C GLY A 99 8.94 -14.87 -2.99
N MET A 100 7.64 -14.68 -3.18
CA MET A 100 7.12 -14.27 -4.48
C MET A 100 7.78 -12.95 -4.86
N SER A 101 8.51 -12.95 -5.97
CA SER A 101 8.98 -11.69 -6.55
C SER A 101 7.78 -11.02 -7.18
N PRO A 102 7.47 -9.76 -6.84
CA PRO A 102 6.44 -9.04 -7.57
C PRO A 102 6.84 -9.01 -9.05
N THR A 103 5.87 -9.25 -9.92
CA THR A 103 6.04 -9.10 -11.36
C THR A 103 6.35 -7.63 -11.69
N SER A 104 6.99 -7.37 -12.82
CA SER A 104 7.20 -6.00 -13.31
C SER A 104 5.87 -5.23 -13.43
N ALA A 105 4.77 -5.92 -13.75
CA ALA A 105 3.43 -5.35 -13.79
C ALA A 105 2.94 -4.87 -12.41
N GLN A 106 3.23 -5.61 -11.33
CA GLN A 106 2.84 -5.25 -9.97
C GLN A 106 3.64 -4.06 -9.41
N LEU A 107 4.89 -3.87 -9.86
CA LEU A 107 5.71 -2.73 -9.44
C LEU A 107 5.43 -1.44 -10.25
N GLY A 108 4.73 -1.56 -11.38
CA GLY A 108 4.56 -0.45 -12.32
C GLY A 108 5.87 0.01 -12.96
N ASN A 109 5.89 1.23 -13.48
CA ASN A 109 7.06 1.83 -14.12
C ASN A 109 7.55 3.07 -13.35
N PRO A 110 8.41 2.89 -12.33
CA PRO A 110 8.94 4.01 -11.56
C PRO A 110 9.89 4.91 -12.36
N LEU A 111 10.36 4.47 -13.54
CA LEU A 111 11.20 5.31 -14.40
C LEU A 111 10.39 6.38 -15.13
N ALA A 112 9.07 6.23 -15.28
CA ALA A 112 8.26 7.12 -16.13
C ALA A 112 6.86 7.46 -15.61
N SER A 113 6.12 6.53 -15.02
CA SER A 113 4.67 6.71 -14.82
C SER A 113 4.11 6.29 -13.46
N SER A 114 4.84 5.51 -12.67
CA SER A 114 4.34 4.98 -11.39
C SER A 114 5.10 5.59 -10.21
N SER A 115 4.38 6.23 -9.28
CA SER A 115 4.95 6.58 -7.98
C SER A 115 5.05 5.35 -7.10
N VAL A 116 6.09 5.28 -6.27
CA VAL A 116 6.26 4.21 -5.28
C VAL A 116 6.28 4.84 -3.90
N ALA A 117 5.55 4.22 -2.96
CA ALA A 117 5.66 4.53 -1.55
C ALA A 117 6.38 3.39 -0.82
N THR A 118 7.30 3.74 0.10
CA THR A 118 7.88 2.81 1.07
C THR A 118 7.34 3.17 2.44
N CYS A 119 6.71 2.19 3.09
CA CYS A 119 6.09 2.33 4.40
C CYS A 119 6.76 1.34 5.36
N LEU A 120 7.14 1.78 6.55
CA LEU A 120 7.56 0.91 7.64
C LEU A 120 6.55 1.05 8.77
N TYR A 121 6.03 -0.08 9.23
CA TYR A 121 5.09 -0.12 10.34
C TYR A 121 5.72 -0.87 11.53
N ASP A 122 5.33 -0.46 12.73
CA ASP A 122 5.49 -1.24 13.94
C ASP A 122 4.21 -2.06 14.14
N GLU A 123 4.32 -3.38 14.00
CA GLU A 123 3.23 -4.34 14.21
C GLU A 123 3.42 -5.10 15.54
N SER A 124 4.20 -4.55 16.48
CA SER A 124 4.36 -5.14 17.82
C SER A 124 3.09 -5.06 18.68
N THR A 125 2.08 -4.31 18.22
CA THR A 125 0.75 -4.23 18.83
C THR A 125 -0.34 -4.56 17.81
N PRO A 126 -1.58 -4.88 18.23
CA PRO A 126 -2.68 -5.18 17.31
C PRO A 126 -3.03 -4.05 16.32
N THR A 127 -2.70 -2.80 16.67
CA THR A 127 -2.87 -1.65 15.78
C THR A 127 -1.50 -1.24 15.24
N PRO A 128 -1.24 -1.45 13.93
CA PRO A 128 0.02 -1.05 13.33
C PRO A 128 0.26 0.46 13.49
N THR A 129 1.49 0.85 13.81
CA THR A 129 1.87 2.27 13.86
C THR A 129 2.82 2.58 12.72
N LEU A 130 2.57 3.64 11.93
CA LEU A 130 3.49 4.05 10.88
C LEU A 130 4.76 4.65 11.49
N LEU A 131 5.90 4.02 11.24
CA LEU A 131 7.22 4.50 11.66
C LEU A 131 7.91 5.35 10.59
N PHE A 132 7.71 5.02 9.32
CA PHE A 132 8.35 5.70 8.21
C PHE A 132 7.50 5.65 6.95
N ARG A 133 7.45 6.77 6.23
CA ARG A 133 6.85 6.87 4.89
C ARG A 133 7.79 7.67 4.00
N ALA A 134 8.09 7.11 2.83
CA ALA A 134 8.73 7.83 1.74
C ALA A 134 7.90 7.67 0.48
N LEU A 135 7.44 8.79 -0.08
CA LEU A 135 6.81 8.83 -1.40
C LEU A 135 7.86 9.24 -2.43
N VAL A 136 8.04 8.41 -3.46
CA VAL A 136 8.98 8.65 -4.55
C VAL A 136 8.18 8.78 -5.85
N PRO A 137 8.10 9.99 -6.44
CA PRO A 137 7.46 10.20 -7.73
C PRO A 137 8.15 9.41 -8.87
N PRO A 138 7.45 9.16 -9.98
CA PRO A 138 8.07 8.55 -11.14
C PRO A 138 9.13 9.45 -11.76
N GLY A 139 10.24 8.85 -12.22
CA GLY A 139 11.32 9.56 -12.89
C GLY A 139 11.96 10.64 -12.00
N GLY A 140 12.24 11.80 -12.57
CA GLY A 140 12.79 12.95 -11.84
C GLY A 140 14.30 12.94 -11.65
N THR A 141 14.81 14.06 -11.14
CA THR A 141 16.24 14.32 -10.93
C THR A 141 16.53 14.54 -9.46
N CYS A 142 17.47 13.76 -8.93
CA CYS A 142 17.94 13.79 -7.56
C CYS A 142 19.36 14.38 -7.54
N GLY A 143 19.45 15.68 -7.29
CA GLY A 143 20.68 16.44 -7.49
C GLY A 143 21.00 16.55 -8.98
N THR A 144 22.10 15.95 -9.42
CA THR A 144 22.52 15.95 -10.84
C THR A 144 22.26 14.63 -11.56
N LYS A 145 21.60 13.67 -10.90
CA LYS A 145 21.40 12.31 -11.43
C LYS A 145 19.92 11.96 -11.48
N PRO A 146 19.48 11.07 -12.39
CA PRO A 146 18.15 10.49 -12.32
C PRO A 146 17.90 9.89 -10.92
N CYS A 147 16.72 10.13 -10.36
CA CYS A 147 16.34 9.55 -9.07
C CYS A 147 16.30 8.02 -9.14
N TRP A 148 15.91 7.49 -10.29
CA TRP A 148 15.77 6.06 -10.52
C TRP A 148 16.88 5.51 -11.41
N LYS A 149 17.32 4.29 -11.09
CA LYS A 149 18.21 3.51 -11.93
C LYS A 149 17.75 2.06 -11.95
N SER A 150 17.59 1.50 -13.15
CA SER A 150 17.36 0.05 -13.32
C SER A 150 18.57 -0.75 -12.84
N VAL A 151 18.29 -1.87 -12.20
CA VAL A 151 19.30 -2.88 -11.84
C VAL A 151 18.94 -4.19 -12.55
N GLY A 152 19.93 -4.97 -12.95
CA GLY A 152 19.70 -6.25 -13.62
C GLY A 152 18.81 -7.19 -12.80
N GLN A 153 18.15 -8.15 -13.46
CA GLN A 153 17.10 -9.03 -12.89
C GLN A 153 15.85 -8.30 -12.36
N GLY A 154 15.37 -7.29 -13.07
CA GLY A 154 14.07 -6.65 -12.79
C GLY A 154 14.03 -5.77 -11.53
N GLY A 155 15.17 -5.56 -10.86
CA GLY A 155 15.25 -4.64 -9.74
C GLY A 155 15.27 -3.18 -10.19
N THR A 156 14.83 -2.28 -9.31
CA THR A 156 15.10 -0.84 -9.44
C THR A 156 15.74 -0.31 -8.16
N THR A 157 16.65 0.65 -8.30
CA THR A 157 17.14 1.43 -7.16
C THR A 157 16.66 2.86 -7.30
N THR A 158 16.32 3.48 -6.17
CA THR A 158 16.01 4.91 -6.10
C THR A 158 16.95 5.63 -5.16
N ARG A 159 17.25 6.89 -5.46
CA ARG A 159 17.84 7.85 -4.53
C ARG A 159 16.73 8.78 -4.08
N ALA A 160 16.65 9.04 -2.78
CA ALA A 160 15.77 10.08 -2.29
C ALA A 160 16.22 11.45 -2.84
N ALA A 161 15.30 12.24 -3.38
CA ALA A 161 15.52 13.65 -3.63
C ALA A 161 15.54 14.37 -2.27
N PRO A 162 16.45 15.33 -2.03
CA PRO A 162 16.50 16.07 -0.76
C PRO A 162 15.23 16.91 -0.47
N THR A 163 14.31 17.01 -1.44
CA THR A 163 13.06 17.78 -1.36
C THR A 163 11.81 16.93 -1.15
N ALA A 164 11.91 15.60 -1.01
CA ALA A 164 10.79 14.85 -0.43
C ALA A 164 10.73 15.21 1.05
N SER A 165 9.87 16.18 1.37
CA SER A 165 9.63 16.75 2.70
C SER A 165 9.10 15.69 3.66
N SER A 166 9.98 14.81 4.09
CA SER A 166 9.85 13.97 5.26
C SER A 166 11.23 13.98 5.92
N THR A 167 11.55 15.09 6.57
CA THR A 167 12.67 15.20 7.50
C THR A 167 12.39 14.25 8.67
N SER A 168 12.62 12.95 8.48
CA SER A 168 12.47 11.96 9.53
C SER A 168 13.68 12.08 10.44
N ARG A 169 13.52 12.80 11.55
CA ARG A 169 14.44 12.72 12.69
C ARG A 169 14.35 11.28 13.21
N PHE A 170 15.38 10.47 12.99
CA PHE A 170 15.52 9.19 13.69
C PHE A 170 15.86 9.49 15.16
N ALA A 171 14.84 9.66 15.99
CA ALA A 171 15.02 9.72 17.43
C ALA A 171 15.29 8.31 17.96
N ARG A 172 16.37 8.16 18.75
CA ARG A 172 16.74 6.92 19.45
C ARG A 172 15.54 6.32 20.19
N ALA A 173 15.02 5.19 19.73
CA ALA A 173 14.33 4.25 20.60
C ALA A 173 15.40 3.52 21.43
N ARG A 174 15.54 3.90 22.70
CA ARG A 174 16.37 3.13 23.64
C ARG A 174 15.76 1.73 23.73
N THR A 175 16.47 0.71 23.26
CA THR A 175 16.15 -0.70 23.50
C THR A 175 15.94 -0.92 24.99
N ALA A 176 14.68 -1.15 25.39
CA ALA A 176 14.38 -1.75 26.68
C ALA A 176 14.84 -3.21 26.61
N ARG A 177 16.02 -3.48 27.18
CA ARG A 177 16.49 -4.85 27.37
C ARG A 177 15.58 -5.52 28.41
N ARG A 178 14.64 -6.36 27.98
CA ARG A 178 14.05 -7.37 28.87
C ARG A 178 14.98 -8.58 28.87
N ARG A 179 15.65 -8.76 30.01
CA ARG A 179 16.47 -9.92 30.34
C ARG A 179 15.50 -11.00 30.82
N TRP A 180 15.42 -12.13 30.13
CA TRP A 180 14.78 -13.31 30.67
C TRP A 180 15.78 -13.96 31.66
N THR A 181 15.38 -14.08 32.92
CA THR A 181 15.94 -15.03 33.88
C THR A 181 15.27 -16.37 33.69
#